data_AF-A0AAW0L4B5-F1
#
_entry.id   AF-A0AAW0L4B5-F1
#
_cell.length_a   1.000
_cell.length_b   1.000
_cell.length_c   1.000
_cell.angle_alpha   90.00
_cell.angle_beta   90.00
_cell.angle_gamma   90.00
#
_symmetry.space_group_name_H-M   'P 1'
#
loop_
_entity.id
_entity.type
_entity.pdbx_description
1 polymer ?
#
loop_
_entity_poly.entity_id
_entity_poly.type
_entity_poly.pdbx_seq_one_letter_code
_entity_poly.pdbx_strand_id
1 'polypeptide(L)'
;MDRYQRVEKPKAETPMNENEIRITTQGRMRNYITYATTLLQEKGSNEISLKAMGRAINKTVMIAELIKRRIAGLHQDTAVGSTDITDVWEPLEEGLLP
;
A
#
# COMPACT_ATOMS: atom_id res chain seq x y z
N MET A 1 14.51 25.91 9.88
CA MET A 1 13.31 25.09 9.64
C MET A 1 12.60 24.69 10.95
N ASP A 2 13.08 25.13 12.12
CA ASP A 2 12.54 24.75 13.44
C ASP A 2 11.20 25.40 13.83
N ARG A 3 10.56 26.15 12.93
CA ARG A 3 9.33 26.91 13.20
C ARG A 3 8.10 26.38 12.47
N TYR A 4 8.18 25.18 11.92
CA TYR A 4 7.09 24.53 11.19
C TYR A 4 6.90 23.10 11.69
N GLN A 5 5.65 22.71 11.90
CA GLN A 5 5.26 21.35 12.25
C GLN A 5 4.59 20.69 11.04
N ARG A 6 4.99 19.45 10.73
CA ARG A 6 4.32 18.66 9.70
C ARG A 6 2.94 18.26 10.21
N VAL A 7 1.91 18.56 9.43
CA VAL A 7 0.52 18.23 9.75
C VAL A 7 0.04 17.14 8.80
N GLU A 8 -0.55 16.09 9.33
CA GLU A 8 -1.20 15.07 8.50
C GLU A 8 -2.51 15.65 7.95
N LYS A 9 -2.54 15.91 6.64
CA LYS A 9 -3.84 16.01 5.95
C LYS A 9 -4.49 14.63 5.92
N PRO A 10 -5.80 14.51 6.23
CA PRO A 10 -6.52 13.27 6.01
C PRO A 10 -6.39 12.90 4.53
N LYS A 11 -5.78 11.73 4.28
CA LYS A 11 -5.67 11.19 2.92
C LYS A 11 -7.09 11.02 2.39
N ALA A 12 -7.33 11.50 1.17
CA ALA A 12 -8.60 11.25 0.49
C ALA A 12 -8.86 9.73 0.51
N GLU A 13 -9.96 9.31 1.11
CA GLU A 13 -10.37 7.92 1.16
C GLU A 13 -10.79 7.49 -0.25
N THR A 14 -9.81 7.04 -1.04
CA THR A 14 -10.12 6.31 -2.27
C THR A 14 -10.81 5.01 -1.87
N PRO A 15 -11.98 4.68 -2.46
CA PRO A 15 -12.63 3.41 -2.18
C PRO A 15 -11.66 2.25 -2.47
N MET A 16 -11.54 1.34 -1.50
CA MET A 16 -10.69 0.16 -1.63
C MET A 16 -11.53 -0.95 -2.26
N ASN A 17 -11.13 -1.40 -3.45
CA ASN A 17 -11.77 -2.54 -4.09
C ASN A 17 -11.59 -3.80 -3.24
N GLU A 18 -12.56 -4.72 -3.27
CA GLU A 18 -12.53 -5.93 -2.44
C GLU A 18 -11.29 -6.82 -2.68
N ASN A 19 -10.78 -6.81 -3.92
CA ASN A 19 -9.60 -7.57 -4.35
C ASN A 19 -8.28 -6.78 -4.22
N GLU A 20 -8.32 -5.56 -3.68
CA GLU A 20 -7.13 -4.73 -3.47
C GLU A 20 -6.51 -4.98 -2.09
N ILE A 21 -5.22 -5.31 -2.07
CA ILE A 21 -4.44 -5.50 -0.86
C ILE A 21 -3.32 -4.45 -0.81
N ARG A 22 -3.45 -3.49 0.11
CA ARG A 22 -2.44 -2.46 0.34
C ARG A 22 -1.36 -2.95 1.31
N ILE A 23 -0.15 -3.14 0.80
CA ILE A 23 0.99 -3.60 1.59
C ILE A 23 1.67 -2.40 2.25
N THR A 24 1.86 -2.49 3.57
CA THR A 24 2.53 -1.47 4.35
C THR A 24 3.86 -1.99 4.90
N THR A 25 4.78 -1.07 5.21
CA THR A 25 6.08 -1.41 5.77
C THR A 25 5.96 -2.15 7.10
N GLN A 26 5.02 -1.76 7.96
CA GLN A 26 4.82 -2.36 9.29
C GLN A 26 3.91 -3.60 9.29
N GLY A 27 3.08 -3.79 8.26
CA GLY A 27 2.14 -4.90 8.20
C GLY A 27 2.82 -6.27 8.18
N ARG A 28 2.22 -7.25 8.87
CA ARG A 28 2.76 -8.62 8.96
C ARG A 28 2.53 -9.37 7.65
N MET A 29 3.60 -9.94 7.08
CA MET A 29 3.53 -10.68 5.81
C MET A 29 2.49 -11.81 5.82
N ARG A 30 2.40 -12.56 6.93
CA ARG A 30 1.44 -13.66 7.06
C ARG A 30 0.01 -13.21 6.81
N ASN A 31 -0.38 -12.03 7.30
CA ASN A 31 -1.75 -11.54 7.17
C ASN A 31 -2.10 -11.27 5.70
N TYR A 32 -1.18 -10.67 4.94
CA TYR A 32 -1.37 -10.41 3.52
C TYR A 32 -1.50 -11.70 2.71
N ILE A 33 -0.64 -12.68 2.99
CA ILE A 33 -0.66 -13.98 2.29
C ILE A 33 -1.95 -14.74 2.62
N THR A 34 -2.35 -14.78 3.90
CA THR A 34 -3.61 -15.43 4.31
C THR A 34 -4.80 -14.77 3.61
N TYR A 35 -4.89 -13.43 3.63
CA TYR A 35 -6.00 -12.72 3.00
C TYR A 35 -6.05 -12.93 1.48
N ALA A 36 -4.90 -12.86 0.80
CA ALA A 36 -4.79 -13.17 -0.63
C ALA A 36 -5.23 -14.60 -0.95
N THR A 37 -4.87 -15.57 -0.10
CA THR A 37 -5.25 -16.97 -0.26
C THR A 37 -6.75 -17.15 -0.11
N THR A 38 -7.37 -16.53 0.91
CA THR A 38 -8.83 -16.54 1.09
C THR A 38 -9.57 -15.92 -0.09
N LEU A 39 -9.08 -14.80 -0.64
CA LEU A 39 -9.69 -14.17 -1.82
C LEU A 39 -9.67 -15.10 -3.04
N LEU A 40 -8.53 -15.73 -3.33
CA LEU A 40 -8.35 -16.57 -4.52
C LEU A 40 -9.00 -17.95 -4.39
N GLN A 41 -8.92 -18.60 -3.22
CA GLN A 41 -9.35 -19.98 -3.05
C GLN A 41 -10.73 -20.14 -2.41
N GLU A 42 -11.06 -19.33 -1.39
CA GLU A 42 -12.31 -19.46 -0.65
C GLU A 42 -13.44 -18.63 -1.28
N LYS A 43 -13.13 -17.39 -1.66
CA LYS A 43 -14.08 -16.49 -2.31
C LYS A 43 -14.15 -16.63 -3.83
N GLY A 44 -13.22 -17.38 -4.43
CA GLY A 44 -13.18 -17.61 -5.88
C GLY A 44 -12.92 -16.36 -6.72
N SER A 45 -12.18 -15.39 -6.17
CA SER A 45 -11.80 -14.18 -6.91
C SER A 45 -10.84 -14.57 -8.03
N ASN A 46 -11.09 -14.09 -9.26
CA ASN A 46 -10.24 -14.40 -10.41
C ASN A 46 -8.88 -13.66 -10.37
N GLU A 47 -8.82 -12.54 -9.64
CA GLU A 47 -7.63 -11.69 -9.55
C GLU A 47 -7.52 -11.03 -8.18
N ILE A 48 -6.28 -10.63 -7.84
CA ILE A 48 -5.97 -9.78 -6.69
C ILE A 48 -5.00 -8.68 -7.12
N SER A 49 -5.10 -7.49 -6.51
CA SER A 49 -4.19 -6.38 -6.77
C SER A 49 -3.35 -6.08 -5.53
N LEU A 50 -2.04 -6.31 -5.61
CA LEU A 50 -1.10 -5.95 -4.55
C LEU A 50 -0.57 -4.54 -4.81
N LYS A 51 -0.93 -3.57 -3.97
CA LYS A 51 -0.48 -2.18 -4.10
C LYS A 51 0.47 -1.78 -2.99
N ALA A 52 1.56 -1.14 -3.36
CA ALA A 52 2.55 -0.65 -2.41
C ALA A 52 3.35 0.52 -2.98
N MET A 53 3.95 1.29 -2.09
CA MET A 53 4.78 2.44 -2.43
C MET A 53 6.02 2.50 -1.54
N GLY A 54 7.08 3.14 -2.04
CA GLY A 54 8.33 3.38 -1.30
C GLY A 54 8.92 2.10 -0.69
N ARG A 55 9.23 2.16 0.61
CA ARG A 55 9.90 1.07 1.36
C ARG A 55 9.12 -0.25 1.38
N ALA A 56 7.81 -0.22 1.11
CA ALA A 56 6.98 -1.42 1.08
C ALA A 56 7.13 -2.24 -0.21
N ILE A 57 7.68 -1.67 -1.30
CA ILE A 57 7.77 -2.34 -2.61
C ILE A 57 8.52 -3.68 -2.52
N ASN A 58 9.68 -3.71 -1.85
CA ASN A 58 10.45 -4.94 -1.70
C ASN A 58 9.67 -6.04 -0.98
N LYS A 59 8.93 -5.68 0.08
CA LYS A 59 8.05 -6.62 0.80
C LYS A 59 6.92 -7.13 -0.09
N THR A 60 6.35 -6.29 -0.94
CA THR A 60 5.27 -6.68 -1.86
C THR A 60 5.72 -7.74 -2.86
N VAL A 61 6.93 -7.59 -3.42
CA VAL A 61 7.51 -8.60 -4.31
C VAL A 61 7.63 -9.93 -3.59
N MET A 62 8.15 -9.95 -2.36
CA MET A 62 8.25 -11.19 -1.57
C MET A 62 6.88 -11.85 -1.31
N ILE A 63 5.86 -11.05 -1.01
CA ILE A 63 4.49 -11.54 -0.79
C ILE A 63 3.93 -12.15 -2.07
N ALA A 64 4.09 -11.48 -3.22
CA ALA A 64 3.65 -11.99 -4.51
C ALA A 64 4.29 -13.35 -4.84
N GLU A 65 5.61 -13.49 -4.63
CA GLU A 65 6.32 -14.75 -4.86
C GLU A 65 5.83 -15.88 -3.93
N LEU A 66 5.53 -15.58 -2.66
CA LEU A 66 5.00 -16.57 -1.73
C LEU A 66 3.58 -17.01 -2.08
N ILE A 67 2.74 -16.11 -2.60
CA ILE A 67 1.38 -16.46 -3.05
C ILE A 67 1.46 -17.39 -4.27
N LYS A 68 2.26 -17.06 -5.28
CA LYS A 68 2.46 -17.91 -6.47
C LYS A 68 3.05 -19.29 -6.15
N ARG A 69 3.86 -19.39 -5.09
CA ARG A 69 4.36 -20.69 -4.60
C ARG A 69 3.28 -21.55 -3.95
N ARG A 70 2.24 -20.94 -3.38
CA ARG A 70 1.13 -21.64 -2.71
C ARG A 70 0.01 -22.02 -3.67
N ILE A 71 -0.20 -21.21 -4.70
CA ILE A 71 -1.30 -21.35 -5.64
C ILE A 71 -0.70 -21.44 -7.06
N ALA A 72 -0.74 -22.65 -7.62
CA ALA A 72 -0.23 -22.90 -8.96
C ALA A 72 -1.12 -22.27 -10.04
N GLY A 73 -0.52 -21.91 -11.18
CA GLY A 73 -1.25 -21.39 -12.35
C GLY A 73 -1.58 -19.90 -12.32
N LEU A 74 -1.09 -19.15 -11.34
CA LEU A 74 -1.28 -17.69 -11.31
C LEU A 74 -0.38 -16.99 -12.34
N HIS A 75 -0.99 -16.17 -13.18
CA HIS A 75 -0.29 -15.19 -14.01
C HIS A 75 -0.06 -13.90 -13.20
N GLN A 76 1.01 -13.18 -13.53
CA GLN A 76 1.34 -11.91 -12.89
C GLN A 76 1.51 -10.82 -13.95
N ASP A 77 0.83 -9.70 -13.72
CA ASP A 77 1.10 -8.44 -14.37
C ASP A 77 1.70 -7.47 -13.33
N THR A 78 2.71 -6.70 -13.73
CA THR A 78 3.43 -5.76 -12.84
C THR A 78 3.49 -4.39 -13.49
N ALA A 79 2.68 -3.47 -12.96
CA ALA A 79 2.74 -2.07 -13.30
C ALA A 79 3.58 -1.30 -12.29
N VAL A 80 4.46 -0.42 -12.79
CA VAL A 80 5.21 0.54 -11.99
C VAL A 80 4.77 1.95 -12.37
N GLY A 81 4.82 2.85 -11.40
CA GLY A 81 4.43 4.24 -11.61
C GLY A 81 5.01 5.14 -10.55
N SER A 82 4.85 6.43 -10.77
CA SER A 82 5.22 7.48 -9.83
C SER A 82 3.98 8.03 -9.15
N THR A 83 4.14 8.54 -7.94
CA THR A 83 3.06 9.21 -7.22
C THR A 83 3.68 10.34 -6.43
N ASP A 84 3.16 11.54 -6.62
CA ASP A 84 3.60 12.72 -5.89
C ASP A 84 3.02 12.68 -4.47
N ILE A 85 3.88 12.95 -3.49
CA ILE A 85 3.51 13.05 -2.08
C ILE A 85 3.75 14.49 -1.67
N THR A 86 2.67 15.21 -1.34
CA THR A 86 2.74 16.58 -0.84
C THR A 86 2.56 16.58 0.67
N ASP A 87 3.63 16.87 1.41
CA ASP A 87 3.56 17.09 2.85
C ASP A 87 3.07 18.52 3.13
N VAL A 88 2.17 18.67 4.11
CA VAL A 88 1.69 19.98 4.55
C VAL A 88 2.36 20.35 5.88
N TRP A 89 2.75 21.60 6.01
CA TRP A 89 3.45 22.13 7.17
C TRP A 89 2.71 23.37 7.68
N GLU A 90 2.46 23.44 8.98
CA GLU A 90 1.86 24.60 9.63
C GLU A 90 2.92 25.35 10.47
N PRO A 91 2.92 26.69 10.45
CA PRO A 91 3.84 27.47 11.27
C PRO A 91 3.51 27.35 12.76
N LEU A 92 4.55 27.33 13.59
CA LEU A 92 4.44 27.24 15.05
C LEU A 92 4.15 28.60 15.71
N GLU A 93 4.34 29.72 14.99
CA GLU A 93 4.11 31.09 15.47
C GLU A 93 3.23 31.86 14.47
N GLU A 94 2.28 32.66 14.96
CA GLU A 94 1.49 33.58 14.12
C GLU A 94 2.39 34.66 13.50
N GLY A 95 2.25 34.90 12.19
CA GLY A 95 3.03 35.90 11.44
C GLY A 95 4.18 35.35 10.59
N LEU A 96 4.36 34.02 10.51
CA LEU A 96 5.35 33.36 9.64
C LEU A 96 4.86 33.08 8.21
N LEU A 97 3.63 33.47 7.87
CA LEU A 97 3.11 33.39 6.51
C LEU A 97 3.82 34.45 5.64
N PRO A 98 4.37 34.09 4.47
CA PRO A 98 4.91 35.06 3.53
C PRO A 98 3.82 35.96 2.93
#